data_AF-A0A9N9CE36-F1
#
_entry.id   AF-A0A9N9CE36-F1
#
_cell.length_a   1.000
_cell.length_b   1.000
_cell.length_c   1.000
_cell.angle_alpha   90.00
_cell.angle_beta   90.00
_cell.angle_gamma   90.00
#
_symmetry.space_group_name_H-M   'P 1'
#
loop_
_entity.id
_entity.type
_entity.pdbx_description
1 polymer ?
#
loop_
_entity_poly.entity_id
_entity_poly.type
_entity_poly.pdbx_seq_one_letter_code
_entity_poly.pdbx_strand_id
1 'polypeptide(L)'
;ILPNNTLWGVSTVTNTTLSIVTTSLKRFSSDNGYGNPKISSSTPGINATVSNALIANITLRFTTSVSLSTGNISIYQTGINGEDLLRQTIYGLSGLASTTDNASSVSIPILKSTFNQPEASYYVLMDNNFVKDKQLDEPIRGIGKNEYRLYTRDNCADSYSDETTCLLRLTREGSDYFKSLSKDEINSLFTEISNELSRITPIETNRLSTSKRWQNDAKTQLVLMEFKVEASKNSKIDTKHIITDVDNLVRFKAYTPISLSNSTYFLDETYGFMPATNLWEKYKYHLIYVCGGIVLVCTAFLIARFLYPGGNNSIIFQFTLILVDFTLDILFIANDGQDVQGLFYPSILILCLSVTFNGILAFLTILRETAQNHEFSKWFNTNTRITTIVTIISGADIDALRILGSQFAGLKIFIILINNLIFRTYHAFQYRDIYRDIYASQSLSGKDITGIYNTPVVSIAKDLPIGSAPGSGLGSPKITSFESVRGAGGDDVK
;
A
#
# COMPACT_ATOMS: atom_id res chain seq x y z
N ILE A 1 -50.03 20.30 -29.94
CA ILE A 1 -50.26 19.28 -28.89
C ILE A 1 -49.15 19.45 -27.86
N LEU A 2 -49.50 19.59 -26.59
CA LEU A 2 -48.54 19.80 -25.50
C LEU A 2 -48.15 18.47 -24.83
N PRO A 3 -47.01 18.43 -24.09
CA PRO A 3 -46.51 17.23 -23.41
C PRO A 3 -47.47 16.61 -22.38
N ASN A 4 -48.44 17.39 -21.88
CA ASN A 4 -49.46 16.94 -20.95
C ASN A 4 -50.69 16.30 -21.65
N ASN A 5 -50.57 15.85 -22.90
CA ASN A 5 -51.67 15.33 -23.73
C ASN A 5 -52.83 16.32 -23.93
N THR A 6 -52.57 17.63 -23.91
CA THR A 6 -53.58 18.62 -24.29
C THR A 6 -53.36 19.09 -25.74
N LEU A 7 -54.45 19.09 -26.52
CA LEU A 7 -54.49 19.74 -27.81
C LEU A 7 -54.96 21.17 -27.58
N TRP A 8 -54.16 22.13 -28.04
CA TRP A 8 -54.51 23.54 -28.05
C TRP A 8 -54.86 23.91 -29.48
N GLY A 9 -56.03 24.51 -29.66
CA GLY A 9 -56.51 25.04 -30.92
C GLY A 9 -56.89 26.50 -30.75
N VAL A 10 -56.58 27.33 -31.74
CA VAL A 10 -57.04 28.71 -31.76
C VAL A 10 -58.46 28.72 -32.33
N SER A 11 -59.41 29.26 -31.58
CA SER A 11 -60.82 29.28 -31.98
C SER A 11 -61.23 30.58 -32.66
N THR A 12 -60.65 31.71 -32.27
CA THR A 12 -60.94 33.02 -32.87
C THR A 12 -59.72 33.92 -32.74
N VAL A 13 -59.41 34.63 -33.82
CA VAL A 13 -58.38 35.68 -33.85
C VAL A 13 -59.03 36.94 -34.40
N THR A 14 -58.99 38.02 -33.63
CA THR A 14 -59.30 39.37 -34.10
C THR A 14 -58.08 40.27 -33.92
N ASN A 15 -58.15 41.52 -34.38
CA ASN A 15 -57.05 42.49 -34.20
C ASN A 15 -56.71 42.77 -32.72
N THR A 16 -57.59 42.42 -31.77
CA THR A 16 -57.41 42.70 -30.34
C THR A 16 -57.61 41.49 -29.42
N THR A 17 -58.08 40.34 -29.91
CA THR A 17 -58.35 39.16 -29.07
C THR A 17 -57.94 37.84 -29.73
N LEU A 18 -57.30 36.98 -28.93
CA LEU A 18 -56.96 35.59 -29.25
C LEU A 18 -57.71 34.67 -28.30
N SER A 19 -58.55 33.78 -28.82
CA SER A 19 -59.20 32.74 -28.01
C SER A 19 -58.56 31.37 -28.27
N ILE A 20 -58.17 30.70 -27.19
CA ILE A 20 -57.55 29.37 -27.24
C ILE A 20 -58.52 28.39 -26.61
N VAL A 21 -58.87 27.34 -27.36
CA VAL A 21 -59.64 26.20 -26.88
C VAL A 21 -58.67 25.06 -26.60
N THR A 22 -58.83 24.44 -25.45
CA THR A 22 -58.03 23.28 -25.07
C THR A 22 -58.93 22.07 -24.93
N THR A 23 -58.45 20.92 -25.39
CA THR A 23 -59.12 19.64 -25.16
C THR A 23 -58.09 18.59 -24.74
N SER A 24 -58.50 17.70 -23.84
CA SER A 24 -57.67 16.58 -23.41
C SER A 24 -57.77 15.46 -24.43
N LEU A 25 -56.63 14.98 -24.95
CA LEU A 25 -56.60 13.85 -25.85
C LEU A 25 -56.88 12.55 -25.08
N LYS A 26 -57.70 11.68 -25.65
CA LYS A 26 -57.99 10.35 -25.09
C LYS A 26 -56.69 9.53 -25.08
N ARG A 27 -56.32 8.96 -23.93
CA ARG A 27 -55.18 8.02 -23.84
C ARG A 27 -55.58 6.71 -24.52
N PHE A 28 -54.91 6.37 -25.63
CA PHE A 28 -55.21 5.17 -26.42
C PHE A 28 -54.53 3.89 -25.90
N SER A 29 -53.55 4.00 -25.00
CA SER A 29 -52.92 2.87 -24.31
C SER A 29 -52.87 3.11 -22.80
N SER A 30 -53.15 2.06 -22.02
CA SER A 30 -52.88 2.06 -20.59
C SER A 30 -51.38 1.89 -20.37
N ASP A 31 -50.70 2.97 -20.01
CA ASP A 31 -49.33 2.91 -19.50
C ASP A 31 -49.37 2.60 -18.00
N ASN A 32 -48.50 1.71 -17.54
CA ASN A 32 -48.35 1.34 -16.12
C ASN A 32 -47.52 2.36 -15.33
N GLY A 33 -47.24 3.52 -15.93
CA GLY A 33 -46.55 4.66 -15.30
C GLY A 33 -45.09 4.83 -15.74
N TYR A 34 -44.61 4.04 -16.69
CA TYR A 34 -43.19 4.04 -17.13
C TYR A 34 -42.94 4.94 -18.36
N GLY A 35 -43.94 5.68 -18.83
CA GLY A 35 -43.90 6.41 -20.11
C GLY A 35 -43.77 5.49 -21.34
N ASN A 36 -43.92 4.18 -21.13
CA ASN A 36 -43.77 3.14 -22.13
C ASN A 36 -44.85 2.06 -21.94
N PRO A 37 -45.84 1.97 -22.84
CA PRO A 37 -46.94 1.01 -22.73
C PRO A 37 -46.51 -0.45 -22.93
N LYS A 38 -45.28 -0.70 -23.43
CA LYS A 38 -44.75 -2.06 -23.57
C LYS A 38 -44.22 -2.64 -22.26
N ILE A 39 -44.00 -1.80 -21.24
CA ILE A 39 -43.56 -2.24 -19.91
C ILE A 39 -44.79 -2.55 -19.05
N SER A 40 -44.88 -3.80 -18.60
CA SER A 40 -45.97 -4.28 -17.76
C SER A 40 -45.73 -3.99 -16.28
N SER A 41 -44.49 -4.19 -15.80
CA SER A 41 -44.13 -4.05 -14.39
C SER A 41 -42.62 -4.03 -14.20
N SER A 42 -42.16 -3.64 -13.01
CA SER A 42 -40.77 -3.72 -12.60
C SER A 42 -40.64 -4.28 -11.19
N THR A 43 -39.48 -4.84 -10.88
CA THR A 43 -39.07 -5.20 -9.52
C THR A 43 -37.72 -4.55 -9.25
N PRO A 44 -37.59 -3.63 -8.29
CA PRO A 44 -38.65 -3.05 -7.46
C PRO A 44 -39.71 -2.27 -8.27
N GLY A 45 -40.91 -2.09 -7.74
CA GLY A 45 -41.94 -1.28 -8.41
C GLY A 45 -41.62 0.22 -8.42
N ILE A 46 -42.36 0.99 -9.21
CA ILE A 46 -42.30 2.47 -9.18
C ILE A 46 -42.58 2.96 -7.76
N ASN A 47 -41.80 3.95 -7.30
CA ASN A 47 -41.84 4.55 -5.97
C ASN A 47 -41.54 3.59 -4.82
N ALA A 48 -40.96 2.42 -5.09
CA ALA A 48 -40.54 1.50 -4.04
C ALA A 48 -39.39 2.08 -3.21
N THR A 49 -39.40 1.77 -1.91
CA THR A 49 -38.27 2.02 -1.03
C THR A 49 -37.32 0.83 -1.03
N VAL A 50 -36.06 1.07 -1.35
CA VAL A 50 -34.99 0.09 -1.50
C VAL A 50 -33.97 0.25 -0.37
N SER A 51 -33.33 -0.85 0.00
CA SER A 51 -32.16 -0.84 0.89
C SER A 51 -30.97 -1.41 0.12
N ASN A 52 -29.82 -0.73 0.23
CA ASN A 52 -28.59 -1.06 -0.50
C ASN A 52 -28.16 -2.53 -0.32
N ALA A 53 -28.42 -3.11 0.86
CA ALA A 53 -28.02 -4.47 1.18
C ALA A 53 -28.89 -5.57 0.51
N LEU A 54 -30.06 -5.22 -0.05
CA LEU A 54 -31.08 -6.21 -0.41
C LEU A 54 -31.37 -6.30 -1.92
N ILE A 55 -30.86 -5.37 -2.74
CA ILE A 55 -31.17 -5.35 -4.17
C ILE A 55 -29.96 -5.75 -5.00
N ALA A 56 -30.02 -6.97 -5.52
CA ALA A 56 -29.05 -7.45 -6.49
C ALA A 56 -29.35 -6.94 -7.90
N ASN A 57 -30.63 -6.91 -8.30
CA ASN A 57 -31.04 -6.63 -9.68
C ASN A 57 -32.30 -5.75 -9.73
N ILE A 58 -32.42 -4.95 -10.79
CA ILE A 58 -33.69 -4.40 -11.27
C ILE A 58 -34.19 -5.29 -12.40
N THR A 59 -35.45 -5.73 -12.33
CA THR A 59 -36.09 -6.51 -13.38
C THR A 59 -37.21 -5.70 -14.03
N LEU A 60 -37.17 -5.55 -15.35
CA LEU A 60 -38.23 -4.92 -16.15
C LEU A 60 -38.97 -6.01 -16.92
N ARG A 61 -40.30 -6.06 -16.81
CA ARG A 61 -41.13 -7.06 -17.51
C ARG A 61 -41.89 -6.41 -18.64
N PHE A 62 -41.75 -6.96 -19.83
CA PHE A 62 -42.37 -6.49 -21.06
C PHE A 62 -43.62 -7.30 -21.42
N THR A 63 -44.51 -6.67 -22.17
CA THR A 63 -45.73 -7.29 -22.72
C THR A 63 -45.46 -8.19 -23.92
N THR A 64 -44.32 -7.99 -24.59
CA THR A 64 -43.84 -8.80 -25.71
C THR A 64 -42.47 -9.38 -25.39
N SER A 65 -42.02 -10.34 -26.21
CA SER A 65 -40.66 -10.86 -26.10
C SER A 65 -39.65 -9.85 -26.64
N VAL A 66 -38.54 -9.65 -25.93
CA VAL A 66 -37.55 -8.62 -26.20
C VAL A 66 -36.14 -9.18 -26.34
N SER A 67 -35.28 -8.45 -27.05
CA SER A 67 -33.84 -8.69 -27.11
C SER A 67 -33.09 -7.42 -26.65
N LEU A 68 -31.92 -7.59 -26.06
CA LEU A 68 -31.03 -6.48 -25.72
C LEU A 68 -30.44 -5.85 -26.99
N SER A 69 -30.19 -4.56 -26.95
CA SER A 69 -29.74 -3.76 -28.09
C SER A 69 -28.76 -2.66 -27.63
N THR A 70 -28.55 -1.64 -28.44
CA THR A 70 -27.45 -0.67 -28.31
C THR A 70 -27.76 0.54 -27.41
N GLY A 71 -28.94 0.64 -26.81
CA GLY A 71 -29.21 1.69 -25.83
C GLY A 71 -28.49 1.43 -24.49
N ASN A 72 -28.49 2.44 -23.62
CA ASN A 72 -28.04 2.29 -22.23
C ASN A 72 -29.22 2.29 -21.27
N ILE A 73 -28.98 1.74 -20.09
CA ILE A 73 -29.81 1.97 -18.92
C ILE A 73 -28.93 2.59 -17.83
N SER A 74 -29.40 3.71 -17.28
CA SER A 74 -28.64 4.54 -16.36
C SER A 74 -29.46 4.83 -15.11
N ILE A 75 -28.80 4.81 -13.96
CA ILE A 75 -29.40 5.12 -12.67
C ILE A 75 -28.80 6.43 -12.19
N TYR A 76 -29.68 7.38 -11.86
CA TYR A 76 -29.30 8.69 -11.36
C TYR A 76 -29.85 8.90 -9.96
N GLN A 77 -29.07 9.57 -9.12
CA GLN A 77 -29.56 10.17 -7.89
C GLN A 77 -30.02 11.60 -8.19
N THR A 78 -31.23 11.94 -7.74
CA THR A 78 -31.76 13.29 -7.84
C THR A 78 -31.05 14.20 -6.82
N GLY A 79 -30.35 15.23 -7.30
CA GLY A 79 -29.71 16.22 -6.45
C GLY A 79 -30.69 17.26 -5.90
N ILE A 80 -30.36 17.83 -4.74
CA ILE A 80 -31.16 18.89 -4.09
C ILE A 80 -31.12 20.20 -4.90
N ASN A 81 -30.02 20.45 -5.63
CA ASN A 81 -29.78 21.67 -6.39
C ASN A 81 -30.09 21.55 -7.90
N GLY A 82 -30.77 20.48 -8.32
CA GLY A 82 -31.14 20.25 -9.72
C GLY A 82 -30.07 19.59 -10.60
N GLU A 83 -28.86 19.35 -10.08
CA GLU A 83 -27.86 18.48 -10.74
C GLU A 83 -28.09 17.01 -10.37
N ASP A 84 -28.42 16.19 -11.36
CA ASP A 84 -28.56 14.75 -11.17
C ASP A 84 -27.19 14.08 -11.23
N LEU A 85 -26.91 13.22 -10.25
CA LEU A 85 -25.65 12.48 -10.19
C LEU A 85 -25.84 11.09 -10.80
N LEU A 86 -25.12 10.79 -11.87
CA LEU A 86 -25.05 9.44 -12.41
C LEU A 86 -24.47 8.51 -11.33
N ARG A 87 -25.04 7.32 -11.16
CA ARG A 87 -24.59 6.31 -10.19
C ARG A 87 -24.08 5.05 -10.87
N GLN A 88 -24.77 4.64 -11.93
CA GLN A 88 -24.44 3.45 -12.69
C GLN A 88 -24.99 3.58 -14.11
N THR A 89 -24.24 3.10 -15.09
CA THR A 89 -24.73 2.96 -16.47
C THR A 89 -24.33 1.60 -17.03
N ILE A 90 -25.27 0.94 -17.70
CA ILE A 90 -25.07 -0.35 -18.35
C ILE A 90 -25.46 -0.24 -19.81
N TYR A 91 -24.52 -0.59 -20.69
CA TYR A 91 -24.78 -0.78 -22.10
C TYR A 91 -25.50 -2.10 -22.35
N GLY A 92 -26.56 -2.11 -23.15
CA GLY A 92 -27.42 -3.28 -23.35
C GLY A 92 -26.67 -4.54 -23.82
N LEU A 93 -25.65 -4.38 -24.68
CA LEU A 93 -24.82 -5.49 -25.18
C LEU A 93 -23.53 -5.74 -24.37
N SER A 94 -23.39 -5.14 -23.18
CA SER A 94 -22.19 -5.35 -22.32
C SER A 94 -22.06 -6.76 -21.74
N GLY A 95 -23.13 -7.58 -21.80
CA GLY A 95 -23.19 -8.89 -21.16
C GLY A 95 -23.57 -8.87 -19.68
N LEU A 96 -23.71 -7.69 -19.06
CA LEU A 96 -24.19 -7.56 -17.68
C LEU A 96 -25.71 -7.69 -17.58
N ALA A 97 -26.44 -7.02 -18.48
CA ALA A 97 -27.88 -7.18 -18.58
C ALA A 97 -28.20 -8.51 -19.28
N SER A 98 -29.27 -9.18 -18.86
CA SER A 98 -29.72 -10.44 -19.46
C SER A 98 -31.23 -10.46 -19.62
N THR A 99 -31.69 -11.19 -20.64
CA THR A 99 -33.11 -11.46 -20.81
C THR A 99 -33.48 -12.71 -19.99
N THR A 100 -34.60 -12.66 -19.28
CA THR A 100 -35.14 -13.74 -18.45
C THR A 100 -36.58 -14.03 -18.84
N ASP A 101 -37.20 -15.05 -18.24
CA ASP A 101 -38.61 -15.42 -18.44
C ASP A 101 -38.99 -15.59 -19.92
N ASN A 102 -38.27 -16.48 -20.63
CA ASN A 102 -38.44 -16.68 -22.07
C ASN A 102 -38.34 -15.38 -22.89
N ALA A 103 -37.43 -14.51 -22.46
CA ALA A 103 -37.19 -13.19 -23.04
C ALA A 103 -38.38 -12.21 -22.92
N SER A 104 -39.27 -12.38 -21.94
CA SER A 104 -40.29 -11.38 -21.60
C SER A 104 -39.85 -10.40 -20.51
N SER A 105 -38.71 -10.67 -19.86
CA SER A 105 -38.15 -9.82 -18.81
C SER A 105 -36.69 -9.49 -19.10
N VAL A 106 -36.22 -8.36 -18.60
CA VAL A 106 -34.82 -7.96 -18.61
C VAL A 106 -34.35 -7.74 -17.18
N SER A 107 -33.28 -8.43 -16.80
CA SER A 107 -32.62 -8.31 -15.51
C SER A 107 -31.36 -7.47 -15.65
N ILE A 108 -31.27 -6.41 -14.86
CA ILE A 108 -30.17 -5.45 -14.81
C ILE A 108 -29.49 -5.55 -13.43
N PRO A 109 -28.22 -5.95 -13.35
CA PRO A 109 -27.51 -6.02 -12.07
C PRO A 109 -27.27 -4.63 -11.49
N ILE A 110 -27.33 -4.53 -10.16
CA ILE A 110 -27.15 -3.30 -9.39
C ILE A 110 -25.87 -3.41 -8.58
N LEU A 111 -25.00 -2.41 -8.71
CA LEU A 111 -23.78 -2.32 -7.92
C LEU A 111 -24.12 -1.92 -6.48
N LYS A 112 -23.34 -2.42 -5.53
CA LYS A 112 -23.49 -2.07 -4.11
C LYS A 112 -23.24 -0.58 -3.83
N SER A 113 -22.61 0.13 -4.77
CA SER A 113 -22.36 1.57 -4.68
C SER A 113 -23.46 2.42 -5.34
N THR A 114 -24.51 1.82 -5.92
CA THR A 114 -25.54 2.55 -6.68
C THR A 114 -26.56 3.24 -5.78
N PHE A 115 -27.15 2.51 -4.82
CA PHE A 115 -28.18 3.03 -3.90
C PHE A 115 -27.61 3.27 -2.50
N ASN A 116 -26.45 3.94 -2.43
CA ASN A 116 -25.68 4.03 -1.20
C ASN A 116 -25.92 5.29 -0.36
N GLN A 117 -26.63 6.30 -0.87
CA GLN A 117 -27.02 7.46 -0.07
C GLN A 117 -28.33 7.14 0.69
N PRO A 118 -28.37 7.24 2.03
CA PRO A 118 -29.61 7.15 2.80
C PRO A 118 -30.57 8.32 2.48
N GLU A 119 -31.87 8.07 2.55
CA GLU A 119 -32.94 9.07 2.34
C GLU A 119 -32.87 9.84 1.01
N ALA A 120 -32.34 9.20 -0.03
CA ALA A 120 -32.19 9.78 -1.35
C ALA A 120 -33.26 9.29 -2.33
N SER A 121 -33.57 10.15 -3.30
CA SER A 121 -34.40 9.84 -4.46
C SER A 121 -33.51 9.46 -5.62
N TYR A 122 -33.87 8.38 -6.31
CA TYR A 122 -33.21 7.90 -7.52
C TYR A 122 -34.23 7.76 -8.64
N TYR A 123 -33.77 7.80 -9.88
CA TYR A 123 -34.57 7.41 -11.04
C TYR A 123 -33.76 6.54 -12.00
N VAL A 124 -34.48 5.65 -12.68
CA VAL A 124 -33.94 4.81 -13.73
C VAL A 124 -34.31 5.42 -15.08
N LEU A 125 -33.30 5.73 -15.88
CA LEU A 125 -33.42 6.18 -17.25
C LEU A 125 -33.06 5.02 -18.17
N MET A 126 -33.94 4.67 -19.10
CA MET A 126 -33.65 3.67 -20.11
C MET A 126 -33.71 4.35 -21.46
N ASP A 127 -32.66 4.26 -22.26
CA ASP A 127 -32.63 4.86 -23.59
C ASP A 127 -33.60 4.14 -24.53
N ASN A 128 -34.07 4.88 -25.54
CA ASN A 128 -34.70 4.23 -26.70
C ASN A 128 -33.72 3.23 -27.30
N ASN A 129 -34.23 2.10 -27.80
CA ASN A 129 -33.40 1.04 -28.37
C ASN A 129 -32.44 0.35 -27.36
N PHE A 130 -32.63 0.51 -26.04
CA PHE A 130 -31.98 -0.39 -25.06
C PHE A 130 -32.42 -1.84 -25.26
N VAL A 131 -33.70 -2.02 -25.59
CA VAL A 131 -34.28 -3.30 -26.01
C VAL A 131 -35.06 -3.14 -27.32
N LYS A 132 -35.18 -4.25 -28.03
CA LYS A 132 -36.00 -4.37 -29.24
C LYS A 132 -37.07 -5.43 -29.05
N ASP A 133 -38.16 -5.33 -29.80
CA ASP A 133 -39.10 -6.43 -29.94
C ASP A 133 -38.40 -7.58 -30.70
N LYS A 134 -38.41 -8.78 -30.10
CA LYS A 134 -37.66 -9.92 -30.63
C LYS A 134 -38.20 -10.44 -31.96
N GLN A 135 -39.49 -10.28 -32.22
CA GLN A 135 -40.13 -10.77 -33.45
C GLN A 135 -40.02 -9.74 -34.57
N LEU A 136 -40.15 -8.46 -34.25
CA LEU A 136 -40.19 -7.38 -35.24
C LEU A 136 -38.82 -6.72 -35.47
N ASP A 137 -37.83 -6.99 -34.61
CA ASP A 137 -36.53 -6.28 -34.55
C ASP A 137 -36.68 -4.74 -34.44
N GLU A 138 -37.81 -4.29 -33.87
CA GLU A 138 -38.12 -2.88 -33.72
C GLU A 138 -37.63 -2.32 -32.39
N PRO A 139 -36.95 -1.16 -32.38
CA PRO A 139 -36.58 -0.46 -31.15
C PRO A 139 -37.77 -0.15 -30.26
N ILE A 140 -37.69 -0.54 -28.99
CA ILE A 140 -38.70 -0.17 -28.00
C ILE A 140 -38.30 1.16 -27.36
N ARG A 141 -39.32 1.98 -27.08
CA ARG A 141 -39.17 3.25 -26.37
C ARG A 141 -38.53 3.02 -24.99
N GLY A 142 -37.71 3.97 -24.57
CA GLY A 142 -37.09 3.99 -23.26
C GLY A 142 -38.04 4.28 -22.10
N ILE A 143 -37.45 4.45 -20.91
CA ILE A 143 -38.08 5.04 -19.73
C ILE A 143 -37.49 6.44 -19.58
N GLY A 144 -38.35 7.46 -19.54
CA GLY A 144 -37.96 8.85 -19.41
C GLY A 144 -37.52 9.24 -18.00
N LYS A 145 -36.89 10.43 -17.91
CA LYS A 145 -36.46 11.01 -16.63
C LYS A 145 -37.65 11.11 -15.65
N ASN A 146 -37.42 10.68 -14.41
CA ASN A 146 -38.39 10.68 -13.31
C ASN A 146 -39.66 9.82 -13.49
N GLU A 147 -39.77 8.99 -14.54
CA GLU A 147 -40.92 8.09 -14.72
C GLU A 147 -40.82 6.85 -13.81
N TYR A 148 -39.63 6.28 -13.65
CA TYR A 148 -39.36 5.18 -12.72
C TYR A 148 -38.47 5.64 -11.57
N ARG A 149 -39.09 5.98 -10.43
CA ARG A 149 -38.41 6.49 -9.22
C ARG A 149 -38.28 5.42 -8.15
N LEU A 150 -37.18 5.49 -7.40
CA LEU A 150 -36.86 4.64 -6.26
C LEU A 150 -36.37 5.51 -5.10
N TYR A 151 -36.59 5.06 -3.87
CA TYR A 151 -36.20 5.80 -2.67
C TYR A 151 -35.35 4.93 -1.75
N THR A 152 -34.36 5.47 -1.07
CA THR A 152 -33.64 4.75 -0.02
C THR A 152 -34.20 5.06 1.36
N ARG A 153 -34.14 4.09 2.27
CA ARG A 153 -34.53 4.30 3.67
C ARG A 153 -33.42 4.99 4.46
N ASP A 154 -33.78 5.53 5.61
CA ASP A 154 -32.79 5.94 6.61
C ASP A 154 -31.95 4.75 7.07
N ASN A 155 -30.68 5.00 7.29
CA ASN A 155 -29.71 4.02 7.77
C ASN A 155 -29.25 4.48 9.16
N CYS A 156 -30.15 4.39 10.15
CA CYS A 156 -29.78 4.57 11.56
C CYS A 156 -29.07 3.31 12.06
N ALA A 157 -27.81 3.14 11.65
CA ALA A 157 -26.88 2.35 12.43
C ALA A 157 -26.04 3.35 13.22
N ASP A 158 -26.27 3.44 14.52
CA ASP A 158 -25.33 4.06 15.47
C ASP A 158 -24.08 3.16 15.54
N SER A 159 -23.30 3.13 14.48
CA SER A 159 -22.01 2.45 14.47
C SER A 159 -20.95 3.52 14.58
N TYR A 160 -20.49 3.71 15.81
CA TYR A 160 -19.19 4.34 16.04
C TYR A 160 -18.18 3.65 15.13
N SER A 161 -17.51 4.44 14.31
CA SER A 161 -16.64 3.93 13.28
C SER A 161 -15.27 4.52 13.46
N ASP A 162 -14.29 3.66 13.63
CA ASP A 162 -12.90 4.07 13.74
C ASP A 162 -12.41 4.70 12.43
N GLU A 163 -11.47 5.61 12.59
CA GLU A 163 -10.70 6.15 11.51
C GLU A 163 -9.89 5.04 10.84
N THR A 164 -9.88 5.01 9.51
CA THR A 164 -9.18 3.96 8.74
C THR A 164 -8.37 4.57 7.61
N THR A 165 -7.09 4.22 7.55
CA THR A 165 -6.23 4.50 6.40
C THR A 165 -6.45 3.46 5.31
N CYS A 166 -6.58 3.90 4.06
CA CYS A 166 -6.86 3.08 2.90
C CYS A 166 -5.90 3.42 1.75
N LEU A 167 -5.70 2.44 0.87
CA LEU A 167 -4.81 2.53 -0.28
C LEU A 167 -5.61 2.41 -1.58
N LEU A 168 -5.27 3.28 -2.54
CA LEU A 168 -5.66 3.17 -3.94
C LEU A 168 -4.41 2.86 -4.78
N ARG A 169 -4.55 2.00 -5.78
CA ARG A 169 -3.48 1.76 -6.75
C ARG A 169 -3.82 2.44 -8.07
N LEU A 170 -2.81 3.04 -8.70
CA LEU A 170 -2.92 3.55 -10.05
C LEU A 170 -2.67 2.44 -11.07
N THR A 171 -3.29 2.55 -12.25
CA THR A 171 -2.95 1.72 -13.41
C THR A 171 -1.49 1.95 -13.82
N ARG A 172 -0.99 1.16 -14.79
CA ARG A 172 0.36 1.38 -15.34
C ARG A 172 0.51 2.78 -15.94
N GLU A 173 -0.41 3.14 -16.83
CA GLU A 173 -0.45 4.48 -17.44
C GLU A 173 -0.55 5.59 -16.37
N GLY A 174 -1.42 5.40 -15.38
CA GLY A 174 -1.56 6.33 -14.26
C GLY A 174 -0.30 6.46 -13.41
N SER A 175 0.40 5.36 -13.17
CA SER A 175 1.65 5.33 -12.40
C SER A 175 2.79 6.04 -13.15
N ASP A 176 2.87 5.87 -14.47
CA ASP A 176 3.87 6.54 -15.30
C ASP A 176 3.60 8.05 -15.38
N TYR A 177 2.32 8.43 -15.55
CA TYR A 177 1.88 9.82 -15.46
C TYR A 177 2.23 10.41 -14.09
N PHE A 178 1.85 9.76 -13.00
CA PHE A 178 2.12 10.21 -11.64
C PHE A 178 3.62 10.45 -11.37
N LYS A 179 4.49 9.56 -11.84
CA LYS A 179 5.95 9.66 -11.66
C LYS A 179 6.58 10.79 -12.49
N SER A 180 5.89 11.29 -13.52
CA SER A 180 6.32 12.44 -14.31
C SER A 180 5.99 13.80 -13.67
N LEU A 181 5.08 13.81 -12.69
CA LEU A 181 4.60 15.03 -12.05
C LEU A 181 5.58 15.60 -11.02
N SER A 182 5.53 16.92 -10.85
CA SER A 182 6.17 17.62 -9.73
C SER A 182 5.45 17.34 -8.41
N LYS A 183 6.10 17.69 -7.29
CA LYS A 183 5.52 17.49 -5.95
C LYS A 183 4.20 18.23 -5.74
N ASP A 184 4.05 19.43 -6.32
CA ASP A 184 2.83 20.22 -6.18
C ASP A 184 1.70 19.65 -7.04
N GLU A 185 2.01 19.18 -8.25
CA GLU A 185 1.05 18.50 -9.11
C GLU A 185 0.59 17.16 -8.50
N ILE A 186 1.48 16.41 -7.86
CA ILE A 186 1.11 15.20 -7.10
C ILE A 186 0.11 15.56 -5.99
N ASN A 187 0.36 16.63 -5.22
CA ASN A 187 -0.55 17.06 -4.17
C ASN A 187 -1.92 17.50 -4.71
N SER A 188 -1.93 18.18 -5.86
CA SER A 188 -3.15 18.55 -6.58
C SER A 188 -3.92 17.31 -7.01
N LEU A 189 -3.25 16.31 -7.59
CA LEU A 189 -3.86 15.04 -8.02
C LEU A 189 -4.51 14.29 -6.84
N PHE A 190 -3.83 14.22 -5.69
CA PHE A 190 -4.43 13.66 -4.46
C PHE A 190 -5.74 14.38 -4.07
N THR A 191 -5.75 15.70 -4.18
CA THR A 191 -6.90 16.54 -3.82
C THR A 191 -8.04 16.36 -4.82
N GLU A 192 -7.73 16.31 -6.12
CA GLU A 192 -8.69 16.07 -7.20
C GLU A 192 -9.35 14.71 -7.05
N ILE A 193 -8.57 13.63 -6.87
CA ILE A 193 -9.12 12.28 -6.65
C ILE A 193 -10.02 12.26 -5.42
N SER A 194 -9.59 12.87 -4.31
CA SER A 194 -10.39 12.95 -3.09
C SER A 194 -11.72 13.67 -3.32
N ASN A 195 -11.70 14.78 -4.07
CA ASN A 195 -12.89 15.56 -4.40
C ASN A 195 -13.83 14.82 -5.36
N GLU A 196 -13.29 14.20 -6.41
CA GLU A 196 -14.07 13.41 -7.37
C GLU A 196 -14.75 12.23 -6.68
N LEU A 197 -14.01 11.47 -5.85
CA LEU A 197 -14.58 10.38 -5.06
C LEU A 197 -15.63 10.89 -4.08
N SER A 198 -15.39 11.99 -3.36
CA SER A 198 -16.35 12.56 -2.41
C SER A 198 -17.63 13.07 -3.07
N ARG A 199 -17.57 13.52 -4.33
CA ARG A 199 -18.77 13.92 -5.10
C ARG A 199 -19.58 12.71 -5.57
N ILE A 200 -18.90 11.63 -5.95
CA ILE A 200 -19.55 10.42 -6.50
C ILE A 200 -20.03 9.51 -5.38
N THR A 201 -19.45 9.55 -4.19
CA THR A 201 -19.89 8.77 -3.04
C THR A 201 -20.74 9.63 -2.09
N PRO A 202 -21.56 9.03 -1.23
CA PRO A 202 -22.31 9.73 -0.19
C PRO A 202 -21.40 10.17 0.98
N ILE A 203 -20.16 10.57 0.68
CA ILE A 203 -19.15 10.94 1.66
C ILE A 203 -19.28 12.45 1.92
N GLU A 204 -19.50 12.83 3.17
CA GLU A 204 -19.38 14.23 3.58
C GLU A 204 -17.97 14.73 3.26
N THR A 205 -17.81 15.95 2.71
CA THR A 205 -16.54 16.45 2.16
C THR A 205 -15.33 16.38 3.10
N ASN A 206 -15.56 16.24 4.40
CA ASN A 206 -14.52 16.20 5.43
C ASN A 206 -14.19 14.76 5.87
N ARG A 207 -14.83 13.73 5.30
CA ARG A 207 -14.68 12.32 5.71
C ARG A 207 -13.62 11.57 4.93
N LEU A 208 -13.29 12.00 3.71
CA LEU A 208 -12.20 11.45 2.91
C LEU A 208 -11.10 12.51 2.82
N SER A 209 -9.98 12.27 3.51
CA SER A 209 -8.82 13.14 3.52
C SER A 209 -7.62 12.46 2.86
N THR A 210 -6.66 13.25 2.41
CA THR A 210 -5.43 12.75 1.79
C THR A 210 -4.27 12.86 2.76
N SER A 211 -3.51 11.77 2.90
CA SER A 211 -2.24 11.77 3.64
C SER A 211 -1.08 12.34 2.81
N LYS A 212 -1.27 12.46 1.48
CA LYS A 212 -0.26 12.78 0.46
C LYS A 212 0.94 11.83 0.46
N ARG A 213 0.79 10.66 1.09
CA ARG A 213 1.80 9.61 1.11
C ARG A 213 1.53 8.64 -0.02
N TRP A 214 2.61 8.19 -0.64
CA TRP A 214 2.56 7.19 -1.69
C TRP A 214 3.80 6.29 -1.61
N GLN A 215 3.66 5.10 -2.17
CA GLN A 215 4.74 4.12 -2.27
C GLN A 215 4.58 3.29 -3.55
N ASN A 216 5.63 2.58 -3.96
CA ASN A 216 5.49 1.58 -5.02
C ASN A 216 4.99 0.27 -4.41
N ASP A 217 4.02 -0.38 -5.06
CA ASP A 217 3.63 -1.76 -4.76
C ASP A 217 4.83 -2.68 -4.97
N ALA A 218 5.23 -3.42 -3.94
CA ALA A 218 6.40 -4.29 -3.99
C ALA A 218 6.35 -5.28 -5.16
N LYS A 219 5.16 -5.80 -5.49
CA LYS A 219 4.99 -6.82 -6.53
C LYS A 219 4.90 -6.25 -7.94
N THR A 220 4.16 -5.14 -8.09
CA THR A 220 3.80 -4.60 -9.41
C THR A 220 4.59 -3.34 -9.78
N GLN A 221 5.25 -2.70 -8.82
CA GLN A 221 5.94 -1.40 -8.93
C GLN A 221 5.03 -0.24 -9.36
N LEU A 222 3.71 -0.44 -9.28
CA LEU A 222 2.67 0.57 -9.50
C LEU A 222 2.54 1.47 -8.28
N VAL A 223 2.06 2.70 -8.50
CA VAL A 223 1.90 3.69 -7.43
C VAL A 223 0.70 3.34 -6.55
N LEU A 224 0.95 3.22 -5.25
CA LEU A 224 -0.04 3.14 -4.18
C LEU A 224 -0.15 4.49 -3.50
N MET A 225 -1.36 5.02 -3.41
CA MET A 225 -1.69 6.30 -2.80
C MET A 225 -2.49 6.09 -1.52
N GLU A 226 -2.11 6.80 -0.46
CA GLU A 226 -2.72 6.66 0.86
C GLU A 226 -3.77 7.77 1.12
N PHE A 227 -5.00 7.32 1.39
CA PHE A 227 -6.14 8.14 1.78
C PHE A 227 -6.59 7.76 3.18
N LYS A 228 -7.28 8.67 3.85
CA LYS A 228 -7.77 8.46 5.21
C LYS A 228 -9.27 8.68 5.21
N VAL A 229 -9.99 7.70 5.75
CA VAL A 229 -11.42 7.81 6.01
C VAL A 229 -11.59 8.16 7.48
N GLU A 230 -11.87 9.43 7.73
CA GLU A 230 -12.04 10.00 9.07
C GLU A 230 -13.22 9.33 9.78
N ALA A 231 -13.21 9.26 11.10
CA ALA A 231 -14.35 8.81 11.89
C ALA A 231 -15.45 9.89 11.92
N SER A 232 -16.72 9.50 12.07
CA SER A 232 -17.79 10.43 12.44
C SER A 232 -18.75 9.79 13.42
N LYS A 233 -19.12 10.57 14.45
CA LYS A 233 -20.10 10.17 15.48
C LYS A 233 -21.53 10.48 15.10
N ASN A 234 -21.74 11.37 14.12
CA ASN A 234 -23.04 11.92 13.74
C ASN A 234 -23.41 11.61 12.28
N SER A 235 -22.60 10.80 11.57
CA SER A 235 -22.86 10.47 10.18
C SER A 235 -23.72 9.22 10.09
N LYS A 236 -24.66 9.21 9.13
CA LYS A 236 -25.51 8.06 8.82
C LYS A 236 -24.74 6.92 8.11
N ILE A 237 -23.45 7.13 7.82
CA ILE A 237 -22.60 6.22 7.06
C ILE A 237 -21.30 5.94 7.82
N ASP A 238 -21.06 4.68 8.09
CA ASP A 238 -19.85 4.19 8.77
C ASP A 238 -18.64 4.16 7.82
N THR A 239 -17.44 4.07 8.39
CA THR A 239 -16.19 3.98 7.62
C THR A 239 -16.16 2.73 6.75
N LYS A 240 -16.73 1.61 7.20
CA LYS A 240 -16.72 0.33 6.47
C LYS A 240 -17.56 0.38 5.19
N HIS A 241 -18.71 1.05 5.23
CA HIS A 241 -19.60 1.31 4.12
C HIS A 241 -18.92 2.24 3.13
N ILE A 242 -18.30 3.32 3.60
CA ILE A 242 -17.49 4.20 2.74
C ILE A 242 -16.42 3.40 2.00
N ILE A 243 -15.65 2.58 2.73
CA ILE A 243 -14.58 1.76 2.13
C ILE A 243 -15.16 0.78 1.11
N THR A 244 -16.24 0.09 1.46
CA THR A 244 -16.89 -0.89 0.58
C THR A 244 -17.46 -0.22 -0.67
N ASP A 245 -18.05 0.96 -0.54
CA ASP A 245 -18.62 1.70 -1.66
C ASP A 245 -17.54 2.19 -2.62
N VAL A 246 -16.48 2.81 -2.10
CA VAL A 246 -15.35 3.25 -2.92
C VAL A 246 -14.68 2.05 -3.58
N ASP A 247 -14.48 0.93 -2.87
CA ASP A 247 -13.94 -0.30 -3.45
C ASP A 247 -14.81 -0.82 -4.60
N ASN A 248 -16.13 -0.86 -4.43
CA ASN A 248 -17.05 -1.26 -5.50
C ASN A 248 -17.00 -0.29 -6.69
N LEU A 249 -16.92 1.02 -6.45
CA LEU A 249 -16.78 2.01 -7.53
C LEU A 249 -15.51 1.74 -8.34
N VAL A 250 -14.37 1.55 -7.67
CA VAL A 250 -13.09 1.30 -8.34
C VAL A 250 -13.10 -0.02 -9.10
N ARG A 251 -13.59 -1.11 -8.50
CA ARG A 251 -13.65 -2.43 -9.15
C ARG A 251 -14.58 -2.48 -10.36
N PHE A 252 -15.67 -1.72 -10.32
CA PHE A 252 -16.65 -1.62 -11.41
C PHE A 252 -16.54 -0.28 -12.15
N LYS A 253 -15.34 0.28 -12.21
CA LYS A 253 -15.05 1.59 -12.81
C LYS A 253 -15.72 1.77 -14.18
N ALA A 254 -15.68 0.77 -15.05
CA ALA A 254 -16.25 0.81 -16.39
C ALA A 254 -17.76 1.14 -16.46
N TYR A 255 -18.49 0.95 -15.36
CA TYR A 255 -19.96 1.16 -15.28
C TYR A 255 -20.35 2.29 -14.33
N THR A 256 -19.37 2.98 -13.76
CA THR A 256 -19.57 4.02 -12.75
C THR A 256 -18.99 5.35 -13.22
N PRO A 257 -19.41 6.49 -12.65
CA PRO A 257 -18.99 7.81 -13.12
C PRO A 257 -17.49 8.10 -12.96
N ILE A 258 -16.77 7.35 -12.11
CA ILE A 258 -15.33 7.58 -11.88
C ILE A 258 -14.50 7.32 -13.15
N SER A 259 -15.05 6.58 -14.13
CA SER A 259 -14.43 6.39 -15.45
C SER A 259 -14.53 7.61 -16.37
N LEU A 260 -15.45 8.54 -16.09
CA LEU A 260 -15.67 9.77 -16.87
C LEU A 260 -14.84 10.95 -16.34
N SER A 261 -14.28 10.79 -15.14
CA SER A 261 -13.49 11.79 -14.43
C SER A 261 -12.03 11.75 -14.86
N ASN A 262 -11.35 12.90 -14.88
CA ASN A 262 -9.98 12.99 -15.40
C ASN A 262 -8.97 12.27 -14.51
N SER A 263 -9.14 12.37 -13.19
CA SER A 263 -8.11 11.93 -12.23
C SER A 263 -8.42 10.52 -11.71
N THR A 264 -9.68 10.23 -11.37
CA THR A 264 -10.09 8.87 -10.98
C THR A 264 -10.08 7.86 -12.14
N TYR A 265 -9.94 8.30 -13.39
CA TYR A 265 -9.74 7.40 -14.52
C TYR A 265 -8.47 6.55 -14.36
N PHE A 266 -7.44 7.02 -13.66
CA PHE A 266 -6.22 6.26 -13.49
C PHE A 266 -6.26 5.20 -12.38
N LEU A 267 -7.40 5.02 -11.69
CA LEU A 267 -7.53 4.03 -10.63
C LEU A 267 -7.56 2.60 -11.19
N ASP A 268 -6.83 1.70 -10.54
CA ASP A 268 -6.71 0.29 -10.90
C ASP A 268 -7.87 -0.53 -10.32
N GLU A 269 -8.76 -0.94 -11.22
CA GLU A 269 -9.93 -1.78 -10.94
C GLU A 269 -9.59 -3.15 -10.34
N THR A 270 -8.39 -3.69 -10.59
CA THR A 270 -7.98 -4.98 -10.03
C THR A 270 -7.61 -4.89 -8.55
N TYR A 271 -7.10 -3.72 -8.11
CA TYR A 271 -6.73 -3.48 -6.72
C TYR A 271 -7.93 -3.08 -5.86
N GLY A 272 -8.72 -2.10 -6.33
CA GLY A 272 -9.84 -1.56 -5.55
C GLY A 272 -9.39 -0.55 -4.48
N PHE A 273 -10.13 -0.47 -3.37
CA PHE A 273 -9.85 0.42 -2.24
C PHE A 273 -9.70 -0.38 -0.95
N MET A 274 -8.44 -0.61 -0.54
CA MET A 274 -8.13 -1.55 0.53
C MET A 274 -7.66 -0.83 1.80
N PRO A 275 -8.13 -1.21 3.00
CA PRO A 275 -7.55 -0.75 4.25
C PRO A 275 -6.04 -1.06 4.31
N ALA A 276 -5.25 -0.07 4.71
CA ALA A 276 -3.83 -0.28 4.98
C ALA A 276 -3.68 -1.29 6.14
N THR A 277 -2.74 -2.23 6.01
CA THR A 277 -2.54 -3.24 7.04
C THR A 277 -2.08 -2.61 8.34
N ASN A 278 -2.82 -2.85 9.43
CA ASN A 278 -2.39 -2.41 10.76
C ASN A 278 -1.16 -3.22 11.20
N LEU A 279 0.01 -2.59 11.15
CA LEU A 279 1.29 -3.21 11.50
C LEU A 279 1.32 -3.71 12.94
N TRP A 280 0.62 -3.04 13.86
CA TRP A 280 0.51 -3.47 15.24
C TRP A 280 -0.23 -4.81 15.34
N GLU A 281 -1.39 -4.92 14.70
CA GLU A 281 -2.15 -6.17 14.68
C GLU A 281 -1.35 -7.32 14.03
N LYS A 282 -0.61 -7.01 12.96
CA LYS A 282 0.22 -8.00 12.26
C LYS A 282 1.42 -8.47 13.11
N TYR A 283 2.11 -7.57 13.79
CA TYR A 283 3.40 -7.86 14.42
C TYR A 283 3.37 -7.92 15.95
N LYS A 284 2.26 -7.62 16.64
CA LYS A 284 2.19 -7.63 18.12
C LYS A 284 2.67 -8.94 18.74
N TYR A 285 2.29 -10.09 18.17
CA TYR A 285 2.71 -11.39 18.68
C TYR A 285 4.20 -11.66 18.41
N HIS A 286 4.72 -11.22 17.26
CA HIS A 286 6.16 -11.30 16.96
C HIS A 286 6.97 -10.47 17.96
N LEU A 287 6.50 -9.28 18.30
CA LEU A 287 7.12 -8.42 19.31
C LEU A 287 7.13 -9.09 20.69
N ILE A 288 6.03 -9.75 21.08
CA ILE A 288 5.96 -10.51 22.34
C ILE A 288 7.01 -11.62 22.39
N TYR A 289 7.21 -12.37 21.29
CA TYR A 289 8.24 -13.40 21.22
C TYR A 289 9.66 -12.82 21.37
N VAL A 290 9.93 -11.68 20.72
CA VAL A 290 11.22 -10.98 20.87
C VAL A 290 11.44 -10.52 22.31
N CYS A 291 10.45 -9.88 22.94
CA CYS A 291 10.52 -9.48 24.34
C CYS A 291 10.73 -10.69 25.27
N GLY A 292 10.01 -11.80 25.03
CA GLY A 292 10.18 -13.03 25.79
C GLY A 292 11.59 -13.63 25.68
N GLY A 293 12.16 -13.62 24.47
CA GLY A 293 13.54 -14.05 24.23
C GLY A 293 14.57 -13.21 25.00
N ILE A 294 14.41 -11.89 25.00
CA ILE A 294 15.28 -10.97 25.77
C ILE A 294 15.21 -11.27 27.26
N VAL A 295 14.00 -11.45 27.81
CA VAL A 295 13.82 -11.78 29.24
C VAL A 295 14.46 -13.11 29.59
N LEU A 296 14.36 -14.12 28.72
CA LEU A 296 14.98 -15.43 28.92
C LEU A 296 16.50 -15.32 28.99
N VAL A 297 17.13 -14.59 28.05
CA VAL A 297 18.58 -14.39 28.01
C VAL A 297 19.06 -13.62 29.24
N CYS A 298 18.34 -12.56 29.63
CA CYS A 298 18.62 -11.81 30.86
C CYS A 298 18.52 -12.69 32.12
N THR A 299 17.49 -13.55 32.19
CA THR A 299 17.31 -14.48 33.30
C THR A 299 18.46 -15.50 33.36
N ALA A 300 18.85 -16.07 32.22
CA ALA A 300 19.99 -16.98 32.13
C ALA A 300 21.31 -16.29 32.57
N PHE A 301 21.51 -15.03 32.21
CA PHE A 301 22.66 -14.24 32.66
C PHE A 301 22.66 -14.04 34.18
N LEU A 302 21.51 -13.67 34.77
CA LEU A 302 21.40 -13.48 36.21
C LEU A 302 21.65 -14.80 36.97
N ILE A 303 21.10 -15.92 36.49
CA ILE A 303 21.34 -17.25 37.08
C ILE A 303 22.83 -17.61 37.01
N ALA A 304 23.47 -17.44 35.84
CA ALA A 304 24.88 -17.75 35.68
C ALA A 304 25.77 -16.88 36.56
N ARG A 305 25.44 -15.58 36.68
CA ARG A 305 26.15 -14.65 37.57
C ARG A 305 25.95 -14.98 39.04
N PHE A 306 24.78 -15.48 39.42
CA PHE A 306 24.50 -15.95 40.78
C PHE A 306 25.27 -17.23 41.11
N LEU A 307 25.27 -18.21 40.20
CA LEU A 307 25.95 -19.49 40.40
C LEU A 307 27.47 -19.35 40.45
N TYR A 308 28.06 -18.53 39.57
CA TYR A 308 29.50 -18.34 39.51
C TYR A 308 29.88 -16.90 39.11
N PRO A 309 30.04 -15.99 40.09
CA PRO A 309 30.34 -14.58 39.83
C PRO A 309 31.70 -14.34 39.16
N GLY A 310 32.66 -15.26 39.31
CA GLY A 310 34.02 -15.16 38.77
C GLY A 310 34.15 -15.53 37.29
N GLY A 311 33.10 -16.09 36.67
CA GLY A 311 33.08 -16.44 35.26
C GLY A 311 32.73 -15.25 34.37
N ASN A 312 33.15 -15.29 33.10
CA ASN A 312 32.80 -14.28 32.11
C ASN A 312 31.38 -14.50 31.57
N ASN A 313 30.37 -14.29 32.43
CA ASN A 313 28.98 -14.63 32.14
C ASN A 313 28.32 -13.73 31.08
N SER A 314 28.92 -12.58 30.74
CA SER A 314 28.44 -11.74 29.63
C SER A 314 28.57 -12.42 28.27
N ILE A 315 29.33 -13.53 28.18
CA ILE A 315 29.45 -14.34 26.96
C ILE A 315 28.11 -14.86 26.45
N ILE A 316 27.09 -15.05 27.31
CA ILE A 316 25.75 -15.47 26.85
C ILE A 316 25.20 -14.45 25.86
N PHE A 317 25.29 -13.15 26.18
CA PHE A 317 24.77 -12.12 25.31
C PHE A 317 25.51 -12.11 23.98
N GLN A 318 26.85 -12.14 24.01
CA GLN A 318 27.66 -12.17 22.80
C GLN A 318 27.33 -13.38 21.92
N PHE A 319 27.30 -14.59 22.51
CA PHE A 319 26.99 -15.82 21.79
C PHE A 319 25.55 -15.82 21.24
N THR A 320 24.59 -15.27 21.98
CA THR A 320 23.20 -15.17 21.54
C THR A 320 23.06 -14.19 20.37
N LEU A 321 23.74 -13.03 20.44
CA LEU A 321 23.74 -12.06 19.36
C LEU A 321 24.38 -12.60 18.09
N ILE A 322 25.49 -13.34 18.18
CA ILE A 322 26.11 -14.03 17.03
C ILE A 322 25.11 -14.98 16.35
N LEU A 323 24.39 -15.79 17.15
CA LEU A 323 23.40 -16.71 16.59
C LEU A 323 22.20 -16.00 15.96
N VAL A 324 21.72 -14.92 16.58
CA VAL A 324 20.61 -14.12 16.05
C VAL A 324 21.00 -13.44 14.74
N ASP A 325 22.17 -12.79 14.70
CA ASP A 325 22.71 -12.13 13.51
C ASP A 325 22.81 -13.10 12.33
N PHE A 326 23.47 -14.24 12.54
CA PHE A 326 23.59 -15.28 11.53
C PHE A 326 22.23 -15.84 11.06
N THR A 327 21.28 -16.00 11.99
CA THR A 327 19.93 -16.47 11.65
C THR A 327 19.17 -15.43 10.83
N LEU A 328 19.31 -14.14 11.15
CA LEU A 328 18.67 -13.05 10.42
C LEU A 328 19.22 -12.93 8.99
N ASP A 329 20.53 -13.07 8.81
CA ASP A 329 21.16 -13.07 7.47
C ASP A 329 20.63 -14.21 6.59
N ILE A 330 20.52 -15.43 7.15
CA ILE A 330 19.96 -16.58 6.43
C ILE A 330 18.48 -16.35 6.11
N LEU A 331 17.69 -15.87 7.07
CA LEU A 331 16.27 -15.61 6.88
C LEU A 331 16.02 -14.54 5.82
N PHE A 332 16.82 -13.47 5.83
CA PHE A 332 16.77 -12.43 4.82
C PHE A 332 16.99 -13.01 3.44
N ILE A 333 18.07 -13.79 3.23
CA ILE A 333 18.36 -14.42 1.94
C ILE A 333 17.24 -15.39 1.53
N ALA A 334 16.74 -16.19 2.46
CA ALA A 334 15.77 -17.25 2.17
C ALA A 334 14.37 -16.73 1.83
N ASN A 335 13.90 -15.70 2.54
CA ASN A 335 12.52 -15.23 2.44
C ASN A 335 12.38 -13.93 1.64
N ASP A 336 13.26 -12.97 1.88
CA ASP A 336 13.11 -11.59 1.39
C ASP A 336 14.14 -11.24 0.30
N GLY A 337 15.16 -12.06 0.13
CA GLY A 337 16.28 -11.78 -0.76
C GLY A 337 15.86 -11.68 -2.23
N GLN A 338 14.85 -12.44 -2.65
CA GLN A 338 14.32 -12.39 -4.02
C GLN A 338 13.50 -11.13 -4.31
N ASP A 339 12.93 -10.50 -3.27
CA ASP A 339 12.14 -9.27 -3.41
C ASP A 339 13.04 -8.06 -3.73
N VAL A 340 14.34 -8.16 -3.41
CA VAL A 340 15.33 -7.13 -3.72
C VAL A 340 16.40 -7.70 -4.66
N GLN A 341 16.09 -7.73 -5.95
CA GLN A 341 16.94 -8.32 -7.01
C GLN A 341 18.41 -7.84 -6.99
N GLY A 342 18.68 -6.62 -6.53
CA GLY A 342 20.03 -6.08 -6.42
C GLY A 342 20.85 -6.60 -5.21
N LEU A 343 20.21 -7.09 -4.16
CA LEU A 343 20.89 -7.55 -2.93
C LEU A 343 21.03 -9.06 -2.82
N PHE A 344 20.21 -9.86 -3.51
CA PHE A 344 20.22 -11.33 -3.37
C PHE A 344 21.61 -11.96 -3.58
N TYR A 345 22.22 -11.75 -4.75
CA TYR A 345 23.50 -12.35 -5.10
C TYR A 345 24.67 -11.82 -4.25
N PRO A 346 24.80 -10.50 -4.00
CA PRO A 346 25.78 -9.98 -3.05
C PRO A 346 25.65 -10.57 -1.64
N SER A 347 24.43 -10.70 -1.10
CA SER A 347 24.21 -11.23 0.25
C SER A 347 24.64 -12.70 0.37
N ILE A 348 24.35 -13.54 -0.62
CA ILE A 348 24.81 -14.94 -0.63
C ILE A 348 26.35 -15.00 -0.66
N LEU A 349 26.98 -14.19 -1.51
CA LEU A 349 28.43 -14.17 -1.63
C LEU A 349 29.09 -13.75 -0.32
N ILE A 350 28.59 -12.68 0.30
CA ILE A 350 29.10 -12.18 1.59
C ILE A 350 28.94 -13.23 2.69
N LEU A 351 27.77 -13.87 2.80
CA LEU A 351 27.51 -14.89 3.81
C LEU A 351 28.45 -16.10 3.63
N CYS A 352 28.55 -16.63 2.41
CA CYS A 352 29.44 -17.76 2.11
C CYS A 352 30.91 -17.44 2.39
N LEU A 353 31.36 -16.24 2.03
CA LEU A 353 32.74 -15.80 2.27
C LEU A 353 33.03 -15.66 3.75
N SER A 354 32.13 -15.02 4.51
CA SER A 354 32.24 -14.86 5.96
C SER A 354 32.29 -16.23 6.67
N VAL A 355 31.35 -17.12 6.35
CA VAL A 355 31.28 -18.45 6.96
C VAL A 355 32.53 -19.29 6.68
N THR A 356 33.00 -19.27 5.43
CA THR A 356 34.19 -20.03 5.04
C THR A 356 35.44 -19.49 5.73
N PHE A 357 35.62 -18.17 5.73
CA PHE A 357 36.79 -17.53 6.32
C PHE A 357 36.85 -17.73 7.84
N ASN A 358 35.76 -17.44 8.54
CA ASN A 358 35.66 -17.61 9.98
C ASN A 358 35.80 -19.09 10.38
N GLY A 359 35.21 -20.01 9.61
CA GLY A 359 35.34 -21.45 9.83
C GLY A 359 36.78 -21.96 9.67
N ILE A 360 37.50 -21.52 8.64
CA ILE A 360 38.92 -21.87 8.45
C ILE A 360 39.75 -21.35 9.63
N LEU A 361 39.56 -20.09 10.02
CA LEU A 361 40.29 -19.51 11.15
C LEU A 361 39.98 -20.23 12.47
N ALA A 362 38.71 -20.58 12.71
CA ALA A 362 38.32 -21.32 13.89
C ALA A 362 38.99 -22.70 13.93
N PHE A 363 38.97 -23.42 12.81
CA PHE A 363 39.63 -24.73 12.69
C PHE A 363 41.15 -24.65 12.92
N LEU A 364 41.83 -23.69 12.29
CA LEU A 364 43.27 -23.48 12.48
C LEU A 364 43.62 -23.12 13.93
N THR A 365 42.75 -22.34 14.59
CA THR A 365 42.92 -21.98 16.01
C THR A 365 42.87 -23.22 16.90
N ILE A 366 41.87 -24.08 16.72
CA ILE A 366 41.73 -25.32 17.50
C ILE A 366 42.90 -26.28 17.23
N LEU A 367 43.31 -26.45 15.96
CA LEU A 367 44.46 -27.30 15.63
C LEU A 367 45.75 -26.80 16.29
N ARG A 368 46.01 -25.50 16.24
CA ARG A 368 47.20 -24.89 16.85
C ARG A 368 47.20 -25.08 18.37
N GLU A 369 46.08 -24.81 19.03
CA GLU A 369 45.96 -25.00 20.49
C GLU A 369 46.14 -26.47 20.87
N THR A 370 45.60 -27.40 20.08
CA THR A 370 45.78 -28.83 20.31
C THR A 370 47.24 -29.28 20.17
N ALA A 371 48.01 -28.65 19.27
CA ALA A 371 49.41 -28.98 19.04
C ALA A 371 50.38 -28.30 20.04
N GLN A 372 50.08 -27.07 20.48
CA GLN A 372 51.00 -26.25 21.27
C GLN A 372 50.70 -26.25 22.77
N ASN A 373 49.47 -26.56 23.18
CA ASN A 373 49.01 -26.49 24.56
C ASN A 373 48.60 -27.87 25.07
N HIS A 374 49.45 -28.48 25.91
CA HIS A 374 49.23 -29.82 26.44
C HIS A 374 47.94 -29.91 27.31
N GLU A 375 47.62 -28.86 28.06
CA GLU A 375 46.38 -28.79 28.86
C GLU A 375 45.14 -28.75 27.94
N PHE A 376 45.18 -27.94 26.88
CA PHE A 376 44.11 -27.88 25.89
C PHE A 376 43.92 -29.20 25.16
N SER A 377 45.02 -29.85 24.75
CA SER A 377 44.98 -31.15 24.06
C SER A 377 44.30 -32.24 24.93
N LYS A 378 44.65 -32.30 26.22
CA LYS A 378 44.03 -33.23 27.18
C LYS A 378 42.54 -32.94 27.38
N TRP A 379 42.18 -31.65 27.52
CA TRP A 379 40.79 -31.22 27.63
C TRP A 379 39.97 -31.51 26.35
N PHE A 380 40.56 -31.28 25.17
CA PHE A 380 39.95 -31.52 23.86
C PHE A 380 39.58 -32.98 23.65
N ASN A 381 40.45 -33.92 24.05
CA ASN A 381 40.19 -35.36 23.96
C ASN A 381 38.99 -35.80 24.82
N THR A 382 38.68 -35.04 25.87
CA THR A 382 37.53 -35.32 26.75
C THR A 382 36.25 -34.64 26.26
N ASN A 383 36.37 -33.49 25.59
CA ASN A 383 35.25 -32.61 25.22
C ASN A 383 35.08 -32.43 23.70
N THR A 384 35.57 -33.38 22.90
CA THR A 384 35.67 -33.26 21.43
C THR A 384 34.36 -32.82 20.78
N ARG A 385 33.23 -33.39 21.20
CA ARG A 385 31.90 -33.07 20.66
C ARG A 385 31.55 -31.58 20.81
N ILE A 386 31.83 -31.01 21.98
CA ILE A 386 31.48 -29.62 22.29
C ILE A 386 32.42 -28.68 21.52
N THR A 387 33.71 -29.01 21.46
CA THR A 387 34.66 -28.24 20.65
C THR A 387 34.28 -28.24 19.18
N THR A 388 33.86 -29.38 18.62
CA THR A 388 33.40 -29.47 17.23
C THR A 388 32.17 -28.61 16.99
N ILE A 389 31.16 -28.68 17.87
CA ILE A 389 29.94 -27.84 17.75
C ILE A 389 30.31 -26.36 17.79
N VAL A 390 31.13 -25.94 18.76
CA VAL A 390 31.53 -24.53 18.88
C VAL A 390 32.35 -24.10 17.67
N THR A 391 33.22 -24.95 17.13
CA THR A 391 34.01 -24.65 15.93
C THR A 391 33.12 -24.47 14.69
N ILE A 392 32.06 -25.26 14.54
CA ILE A 392 31.07 -25.10 13.46
C ILE A 392 30.31 -23.79 13.64
N ILE A 393 29.85 -23.49 14.86
CA ILE A 393 29.14 -22.24 15.16
C ILE A 393 30.05 -21.02 14.95
N SER A 394 31.36 -21.15 15.20
CA SER A 394 32.34 -20.12 14.89
C SER A 394 32.52 -19.82 13.42
N GLY A 395 31.90 -20.59 12.52
CA GLY A 395 31.70 -20.16 11.14
C GLY A 395 30.85 -18.87 11.05
N ALA A 396 29.86 -18.67 11.92
CA ALA A 396 29.11 -17.42 11.97
C ALA A 396 30.01 -16.24 12.37
N ASP A 397 30.69 -16.37 13.50
CA ASP A 397 31.67 -15.40 13.99
C ASP A 397 32.74 -16.13 14.81
N ILE A 398 34.02 -15.85 14.54
CA ILE A 398 35.13 -16.48 15.26
C ILE A 398 35.09 -16.22 16.76
N ASP A 399 34.51 -15.10 17.21
CA ASP A 399 34.37 -14.77 18.62
C ASP A 399 33.48 -15.77 19.39
N ALA A 400 32.69 -16.59 18.70
CA ALA A 400 31.97 -17.70 19.34
C ALA A 400 32.94 -18.70 20.03
N LEU A 401 34.19 -18.82 19.58
CA LEU A 401 35.21 -19.67 20.23
C LEU A 401 35.51 -19.23 21.68
N ARG A 402 35.29 -17.94 22.02
CA ARG A 402 35.54 -17.42 23.38
C ARG A 402 34.67 -18.08 24.44
N ILE A 403 33.57 -18.74 24.04
CA ILE A 403 32.76 -19.53 24.97
C ILE A 403 33.56 -20.64 25.65
N LEU A 404 34.56 -21.22 24.97
CA LEU A 404 35.38 -22.33 25.48
C LEU A 404 36.25 -21.95 26.70
N GLY A 405 36.60 -20.67 26.83
CA GLY A 405 37.40 -20.14 27.95
C GLY A 405 36.64 -19.20 28.89
N SER A 406 35.31 -19.18 28.79
CA SER A 406 34.47 -18.20 29.50
C SER A 406 34.19 -18.55 30.97
N GLN A 407 34.43 -19.81 31.37
CA GLN A 407 34.01 -20.39 32.65
C GLN A 407 32.53 -20.13 32.96
N PHE A 408 31.72 -20.10 31.90
CA PHE A 408 30.31 -19.76 31.96
C PHE A 408 29.56 -20.67 32.94
N ALA A 409 28.83 -20.05 33.89
CA ALA A 409 28.07 -20.71 34.95
C ALA A 409 28.88 -21.75 35.77
N GLY A 410 30.22 -21.63 35.80
CA GLY A 410 31.10 -22.58 36.50
C GLY A 410 31.18 -23.97 35.83
N LEU A 411 30.70 -24.11 34.59
CA LEU A 411 30.70 -25.37 33.87
C LEU A 411 32.13 -25.78 33.49
N LYS A 412 32.54 -26.98 33.91
CA LYS A 412 33.90 -27.52 33.66
C LYS A 412 34.28 -27.67 32.20
N ILE A 413 33.27 -27.65 31.34
CA ILE A 413 33.40 -27.73 29.90
C ILE A 413 33.93 -26.40 29.32
N PHE A 414 33.75 -25.25 29.99
CA PHE A 414 34.15 -23.95 29.45
C PHE A 414 35.36 -23.34 30.18
N ILE A 415 36.31 -24.16 30.63
CA ILE A 415 37.41 -23.71 31.51
C ILE A 415 38.68 -23.30 30.75
N ILE A 416 38.86 -23.75 29.50
CA ILE A 416 40.17 -23.67 28.84
C ILE A 416 40.37 -22.36 28.08
N LEU A 417 41.44 -21.64 28.40
CA LEU A 417 41.77 -20.38 27.72
C LEU A 417 42.44 -20.67 26.36
N ILE A 418 41.87 -20.14 25.28
CA ILE A 418 42.49 -20.12 23.95
C ILE A 418 43.43 -18.91 23.88
N ASN A 419 44.63 -19.06 23.32
CA ASN A 419 45.62 -17.99 23.27
C ASN A 419 45.14 -16.85 22.34
N ASN A 420 45.06 -15.63 22.88
CA ASN A 420 44.43 -14.46 22.25
C ASN A 420 45.16 -13.89 21.02
N LEU A 421 46.29 -14.47 20.60
CA LEU A 421 47.11 -13.93 19.51
C LEU A 421 46.39 -13.95 18.16
N ILE A 422 45.56 -14.97 17.89
CA ILE A 422 44.80 -15.07 16.64
C ILE A 422 43.63 -14.07 16.63
N PHE A 423 42.91 -13.90 17.75
CA PHE A 423 41.87 -12.88 17.90
C PHE A 423 42.39 -11.45 17.72
N ARG A 424 43.59 -11.16 18.22
CA ARG A 424 44.25 -9.85 17.98
C ARG A 424 44.60 -9.61 16.51
N THR A 425 44.99 -10.67 15.81
CA THR A 425 45.31 -10.60 14.38
C THR A 425 44.03 -10.43 13.55
N TYR A 426 42.96 -11.15 13.89
CA TYR A 426 41.63 -11.05 13.29
C TYR A 426 41.03 -9.63 13.44
N HIS A 427 40.99 -9.08 14.66
CA HIS A 427 40.49 -7.73 14.88
C HIS A 427 41.35 -6.67 14.18
N ALA A 428 42.67 -6.87 14.04
CA ALA A 428 43.52 -5.97 13.27
C ALA A 428 43.22 -5.99 11.76
N PHE A 429 42.80 -7.13 11.20
CA PHE A 429 42.32 -7.22 9.82
C PHE A 429 40.95 -6.56 9.65
N GLN A 430 40.00 -6.81 10.55
CA GLN A 430 38.66 -6.24 10.50
C GLN A 430 38.67 -4.70 10.67
N TYR A 431 39.48 -4.17 11.58
CA TYR A 431 39.68 -2.71 11.74
C TYR A 431 40.29 -2.06 10.51
N ARG A 432 41.18 -2.77 9.80
CA ARG A 432 41.82 -2.28 8.58
C ARG A 432 40.86 -2.21 7.40
N ASP A 433 39.91 -3.16 7.31
CA ASP A 433 38.87 -3.14 6.28
C ASP A 433 37.80 -2.08 6.55
N ILE A 434 37.38 -1.89 7.82
CA ILE A 434 36.48 -0.78 8.21
C ILE A 434 37.10 0.58 7.88
N TYR A 435 38.38 0.79 8.17
CA TYR A 435 39.08 2.02 7.77
C TYR A 435 39.13 2.18 6.25
N ARG A 436 39.36 1.09 5.50
CA ARG A 436 39.42 1.13 4.03
C ARG A 436 38.05 1.47 3.41
N ASP A 437 36.97 0.97 3.99
CA ASP A 437 35.60 1.23 3.51
C ASP A 437 35.12 2.65 3.86
N ILE A 438 35.56 3.20 5.00
CA ILE A 438 35.34 4.62 5.36
C ILE A 438 36.09 5.56 4.39
N TYR A 439 37.32 5.22 4.00
CA TYR A 439 38.08 6.04 3.03
C TYR A 439 37.60 5.86 1.58
N ALA A 440 37.15 4.66 1.20
CA ALA A 440 36.56 4.40 -0.12
C ALA A 440 35.20 5.11 -0.28
N SER A 441 34.38 5.15 0.77
CA SER A 441 33.12 5.91 0.76
C SER A 441 33.35 7.43 0.72
N GLN A 442 34.41 7.95 1.35
CA GLN A 442 34.80 9.36 1.21
C GLN A 442 35.36 9.72 -0.17
N SER A 443 36.08 8.81 -0.85
CA SER A 443 36.60 9.08 -2.21
C SER A 443 35.53 8.93 -3.31
N LEU A 444 34.46 8.16 -3.07
CA LEU A 444 33.30 8.04 -3.97
C LEU A 444 32.30 9.20 -3.80
N SER A 445 32.40 9.98 -2.72
CA SER A 445 31.53 11.13 -2.41
C SER A 445 32.06 12.47 -2.96
N GLY A 446 32.75 12.47 -4.10
CA GLY A 446 33.18 13.67 -4.82
C GLY A 446 32.07 14.42 -5.58
N LYS A 447 30.80 14.22 -5.21
CA LYS A 447 29.66 14.98 -5.72
C LYS A 447 28.79 15.41 -4.56
N ASP A 448 28.53 16.72 -4.49
CA ASP A 448 27.67 17.39 -3.53
C ASP A 448 26.36 16.63 -3.28
N ILE A 449 26.18 16.17 -2.05
CA ILE A 449 24.88 15.82 -1.49
C ILE A 449 24.74 16.57 -0.16
N THR A 450 24.53 17.88 -0.24
CA THR A 450 23.94 18.65 0.84
C THR A 450 22.45 18.33 0.91
N GLY A 451 22.09 17.34 1.71
CA GLY A 451 20.70 17.08 2.05
C GLY A 451 20.42 15.64 2.42
N ILE A 452 19.97 15.45 3.67
CA ILE A 452 19.40 14.23 4.23
C ILE A 452 20.44 13.24 4.78
N TYR A 453 20.93 13.50 5.99
CA TYR A 453 20.81 12.63 7.18
C TYR A 453 21.35 13.41 8.39
N ASN A 454 20.46 14.06 9.13
CA ASN A 454 20.77 14.62 10.46
C ASN A 454 20.47 13.54 11.51
N THR A 455 21.49 12.85 12.03
CA THR A 455 21.55 12.35 13.42
C THR A 455 22.99 11.93 13.79
N PRO A 456 23.43 12.07 15.06
CA PRO A 456 24.83 12.29 15.41
C PRO A 456 25.56 11.02 15.87
N VAL A 457 26.69 10.68 15.24
CA VAL A 457 27.64 9.65 15.76
C VAL A 457 29.08 10.18 15.79
N VAL A 458 29.27 11.50 15.91
CA VAL A 458 30.62 12.09 16.00
C VAL A 458 30.75 12.92 17.26
N SER A 459 31.02 12.27 18.39
CA SER A 459 31.55 12.98 19.57
C SER A 459 32.48 12.18 20.48
N ILE A 460 32.94 10.97 20.10
CA ILE A 460 33.79 10.16 21.02
C ILE A 460 35.28 10.16 20.62
N ALA A 461 35.67 10.73 19.48
CA ALA A 461 37.05 10.66 18.99
C ALA A 461 37.97 11.85 19.38
N LYS A 462 37.53 12.78 20.25
CA LYS A 462 38.30 14.03 20.49
C LYS A 462 39.20 14.06 21.72
N ASP A 463 39.11 13.11 22.63
CA ASP A 463 39.88 13.15 23.86
C ASP A 463 40.65 11.85 24.07
N LEU A 464 41.92 11.80 23.62
CA LEU A 464 43.08 11.19 24.30
C LEU A 464 44.37 11.31 23.44
N PRO A 465 45.55 11.50 24.05
CA PRO A 465 46.69 12.18 23.43
C PRO A 465 47.59 11.31 22.54
N ILE A 466 48.07 11.90 21.46
CA ILE A 466 49.03 11.32 20.50
C ILE A 466 50.43 11.31 21.14
N GLY A 467 50.96 10.10 21.38
CA GLY A 467 52.37 9.87 21.68
C GLY A 467 53.21 9.86 20.40
N SER A 468 54.18 10.77 20.33
CA SER A 468 55.14 10.97 19.24
C SER A 468 56.25 9.91 19.18
N ALA A 469 56.60 9.42 17.98
CA ALA A 469 57.94 8.96 17.60
C ALA A 469 58.04 8.76 16.06
N PRO A 470 59.24 8.69 15.44
CA PRO A 470 59.75 9.75 14.58
C PRO A 470 59.97 9.34 13.10
N GLY A 471 60.35 10.35 12.31
CA GLY A 471 60.32 10.37 10.85
C GLY A 471 61.21 9.39 10.09
N SER A 472 60.83 9.22 8.83
CA SER A 472 61.75 8.93 7.72
C SER A 472 61.16 9.56 6.46
N GLY A 473 61.83 10.59 5.95
CA GLY A 473 61.42 11.31 4.76
C GLY A 473 61.77 10.60 3.45
N LEU A 474 61.03 10.94 2.40
CA LEU A 474 61.38 10.89 0.97
C LEU A 474 60.09 11.42 0.29
N GLY A 475 60.00 12.67 -0.16
CA GLY A 475 60.71 13.18 -1.33
C GLY A 475 59.72 13.25 -2.50
N SER A 476 58.84 14.25 -2.51
CA SER A 476 57.92 14.55 -3.62
C SER A 476 58.58 15.53 -4.61
N PRO A 477 58.61 15.25 -5.93
CA PRO A 477 59.05 16.25 -6.90
C PRO A 477 57.89 17.17 -7.31
N LYS A 478 58.22 18.47 -7.31
CA LYS A 478 57.46 19.58 -7.92
C LYS A 478 57.30 19.36 -9.43
N ILE A 479 56.15 19.75 -9.97
CA ILE A 479 56.04 20.27 -11.35
C ILE A 479 55.40 21.66 -11.27
N THR A 480 56.24 22.65 -11.58
CA THR A 480 55.96 24.04 -11.96
C THR A 480 55.17 24.12 -13.27
N SER A 481 54.18 24.99 -13.42
CA SER A 481 54.23 26.29 -14.14
C SER A 481 52.80 26.52 -14.68
N PHE A 482 52.21 27.71 -14.82
CA PHE A 482 52.71 28.93 -15.46
C PHE A 482 51.92 30.16 -14.96
N GLU A 483 52.61 31.29 -14.93
CA GLU A 483 52.13 32.64 -14.62
C GLU A 483 51.15 33.20 -15.66
N SER A 484 50.30 34.15 -15.22
CA SER A 484 49.96 35.33 -16.02
C SER A 484 49.66 36.51 -15.10
N VAL A 485 50.50 37.53 -15.24
CA VAL A 485 50.52 38.82 -14.55
C VAL A 485 49.57 39.82 -15.22
N ARG A 486 48.77 40.54 -14.43
CA ARG A 486 48.27 41.92 -14.63
C ARG A 486 47.37 42.24 -13.43
N GLY A 487 47.44 43.36 -12.74
CA GLY A 487 48.19 44.59 -12.90
C GLY A 487 47.99 45.43 -11.63
N ALA A 488 48.89 46.37 -11.43
CA ALA A 488 49.01 47.27 -10.30
C ALA A 488 47.79 48.17 -10.07
N GLY A 489 47.65 48.63 -8.82
CA GLY A 489 47.10 49.95 -8.55
C GLY A 489 46.37 50.09 -7.21
N GLY A 490 47.03 50.77 -6.25
CA GLY A 490 46.34 51.73 -5.38
C GLY A 490 46.06 51.28 -3.94
N ASP A 491 46.98 51.68 -3.07
CA ASP A 491 46.77 52.26 -1.74
C ASP A 491 45.30 52.52 -1.33
N ASP A 492 44.87 52.02 -0.17
CA ASP A 492 44.84 52.86 1.04
C ASP A 492 44.33 52.10 2.29
N VAL A 493 45.07 52.35 3.37
CA VAL A 493 44.77 52.29 4.80
C VAL A 493 43.27 52.15 5.18
N LYS A 494 42.87 50.95 5.64
CA LYS A 494 42.32 50.67 6.99
C LYS A 494 42.03 49.19 7.21
#